data_AF-A0A354NTV5-F1
#
_entry.id   AF-A0A354NTV5-F1
#
_cell.length_a   1.000
_cell.length_b   1.000
_cell.length_c   1.000
_cell.angle_alpha   90.00
_cell.angle_beta   90.00
_cell.angle_gamma   90.00
#
_symmetry.space_group_name_H-M   'P 1'
#
loop_
_entity.id
_entity.type
_entity.pdbx_description
1 polymer ?
#
loop_
_entity_poly.entity_id
_entity_poly.type
_entity_poly.pdbx_seq_one_letter_code
_entity_poly.pdbx_strand_id
1 'polypeptide(L)'
;RSVIGHPGKYTYCIAENELETHWTPLHVERGFSVDQSTVTVFPAWEPRQVRAAAVRQAVLDSVVDVASVLGTSLANDDSVGDHTIPVRQGQIVLTIGGASEFWDGWSKDDVRAYLHPRIRRSLADLKRVQAIKGEMQEGDEDRYVNLIPEPDDILLLYAGSPEASGYRCAVIHSELPKVASAAVTREVRVPPL
;
A
#
# COMPACT_ATOMS: atom_id res chain seq x y z
N ARG A 1 -22.64 -4.67 -1.42
CA ARG A 1 -23.07 -5.02 -0.04
C ARG A 1 -22.12 -6.13 0.41
N SER A 2 -21.26 -5.91 1.41
CA SER A 2 -20.23 -6.90 1.77
C SER A 2 -20.83 -8.07 2.55
N VAL A 3 -20.50 -9.31 2.18
CA VAL A 3 -20.89 -10.53 2.90
C VAL A 3 -19.87 -10.93 3.98
N ILE A 4 -18.62 -10.47 3.84
CA ILE A 4 -17.51 -10.70 4.77
C ILE A 4 -16.92 -9.33 5.12
N GLY A 5 -16.53 -9.11 6.37
CA GLY A 5 -15.91 -7.86 6.83
C GLY A 5 -14.82 -8.15 7.85
N HIS A 6 -13.88 -7.21 8.02
CA HIS A 6 -12.87 -7.25 9.07
C HIS A 6 -13.19 -6.18 10.14
N PRO A 7 -12.84 -6.41 11.42
CA PRO A 7 -13.13 -5.44 12.50
C PRO A 7 -12.58 -4.04 12.22
N GLY A 8 -11.46 -3.97 11.50
CA GLY A 8 -10.78 -2.73 11.15
C GLY A 8 -11.59 -1.76 10.27
N LYS A 9 -12.74 -2.16 9.71
CA LYS A 9 -13.65 -1.24 9.02
C LYS A 9 -14.10 -0.06 9.91
N TYR A 10 -14.00 -0.19 11.24
CA TYR A 10 -14.35 0.90 12.17
C TYR A 10 -13.33 1.15 13.28
N THR A 11 -12.24 0.38 13.39
CA THR A 11 -11.52 0.27 14.68
C THR A 11 -10.02 0.44 14.64
N TYR A 12 -9.36 0.63 13.49
CA TYR A 12 -7.92 0.90 13.50
C TYR A 12 -7.59 2.29 12.93
N CYS A 13 -6.66 2.96 13.62
CA CYS A 13 -6.09 4.25 13.27
C CYS A 13 -4.56 4.10 13.32
N ILE A 14 -3.88 4.70 12.35
CA ILE A 14 -2.42 4.71 12.28
C ILE A 14 -1.99 6.16 12.46
N ALA A 15 -1.22 6.42 13.50
CA ALA A 15 -0.55 7.70 13.67
C ALA A 15 0.77 7.66 12.90
N GLU A 16 0.98 8.65 12.02
CA GLU A 16 2.30 8.89 11.44
C GLU A 16 3.17 9.59 12.49
N ASN A 17 4.36 9.07 12.73
CA ASN A 17 5.33 9.66 13.66
C ASN A 17 6.25 10.62 12.89
N GLU A 18 5.74 11.79 12.57
CA GLU A 18 6.48 12.83 11.86
C GLU A 18 7.64 13.45 12.66
N LEU A 19 7.68 13.26 13.97
CA LEU A 19 8.67 13.88 14.86
C LEU A 19 10.01 13.12 14.89
N GLU A 20 10.00 11.84 14.54
CA GLU A 20 11.17 10.96 14.63
C GLU A 20 11.63 10.44 13.26
N THR A 21 11.26 11.13 12.18
CA THR A 21 11.69 10.74 10.83
C THR A 21 12.14 11.94 10.01
N HIS A 22 13.06 11.69 9.07
CA HIS A 22 13.49 12.67 8.07
C HIS A 22 12.56 12.71 6.85
N TRP A 23 11.59 11.79 6.73
CA TRP A 23 10.64 11.78 5.63
C TRP A 23 9.57 12.85 5.77
N THR A 24 9.20 13.45 4.64
CA THR A 24 8.05 14.36 4.55
C THR A 24 6.77 13.64 4.97
N PRO A 25 6.01 14.15 5.95
CA PRO A 25 4.76 13.52 6.41
C PRO A 25 3.71 13.45 5.29
N LEU A 26 2.84 12.46 5.34
CA LEU A 26 1.81 12.21 4.31
C LEU A 26 0.90 13.43 4.10
N HIS A 27 0.58 14.18 5.15
CA HIS A 27 -0.27 15.36 5.02
C HIS A 27 0.40 16.48 4.21
N VAL A 28 1.71 16.65 4.36
CA VAL A 28 2.51 17.61 3.58
C VAL A 28 2.63 17.16 2.13
N GLU A 29 2.86 15.86 1.89
CA GLU A 29 2.82 15.27 0.53
C GLU A 29 1.46 15.50 -0.16
N ARG A 30 0.39 15.66 0.62
CA ARG A 30 -0.99 15.94 0.16
C ARG A 30 -1.32 17.43 0.06
N GLY A 31 -0.34 18.32 0.25
CA GLY A 31 -0.49 19.76 0.04
C GLY A 31 -1.00 20.56 1.23
N PHE A 32 -1.03 19.98 2.43
CA PHE A 32 -1.28 20.71 3.68
C PHE A 32 0.03 21.27 4.25
N SER A 33 -0.04 22.30 5.09
CA SER A 33 1.15 22.82 5.78
C SER A 33 1.55 21.93 6.96
N VAL A 34 2.82 22.01 7.39
CA VAL A 34 3.39 21.21 8.48
C VAL A 34 2.71 21.42 9.84
N ASP A 35 2.03 22.55 10.00
CA ASP A 35 1.30 22.98 11.19
C ASP A 35 -0.18 22.58 11.16
N GLN A 36 -0.68 22.00 10.06
CA GLN A 36 -2.05 21.51 9.94
C GLN A 36 -2.18 20.06 10.39
N SER A 37 -3.03 19.83 11.39
CA SER A 37 -3.50 18.48 11.70
C SER A 37 -4.47 17.99 10.62
N THR A 38 -4.27 16.76 10.14
CA THR A 38 -5.14 16.16 9.14
C THR A 38 -5.51 14.72 9.48
N VAL A 39 -6.57 14.23 8.87
CA VAL A 39 -6.93 12.81 8.85
C VAL A 39 -7.02 12.36 7.39
N THR A 40 -6.39 11.23 7.09
CA THR A 40 -6.55 10.52 5.82
C THR A 40 -7.45 9.32 6.04
N VAL A 41 -8.60 9.30 5.37
CA VAL A 41 -9.54 8.17 5.39
C VAL A 41 -9.31 7.31 4.16
N PHE A 42 -9.17 6.00 4.36
CA PHE A 42 -8.86 5.06 3.30
C PHE A 42 -9.70 3.78 3.42
N PRO A 43 -10.58 3.46 2.45
CA PRO A 43 -11.34 2.20 2.46
C PRO A 43 -10.41 1.03 2.16
N ALA A 44 -10.11 0.24 3.19
CA ALA A 44 -9.00 -0.70 3.15
C ALA A 44 -9.34 -2.07 3.76
N TRP A 45 -8.60 -3.09 3.33
CA TRP A 45 -8.58 -4.42 3.94
C TRP A 45 -7.81 -4.43 5.27
N GLU A 46 -7.71 -5.58 5.92
CA GLU A 46 -6.94 -5.72 7.14
C GLU A 46 -5.44 -5.47 6.93
N PRO A 47 -4.72 -4.90 7.92
CA PRO A 47 -3.28 -4.78 7.84
C PRO A 47 -2.60 -6.14 7.87
N ARG A 48 -1.79 -6.41 6.84
CA ARG A 48 -0.89 -7.57 6.87
C ARG A 48 0.47 -7.19 7.38
N GLN A 49 0.78 -7.64 8.60
CA GLN A 49 2.11 -7.47 9.17
C GLN A 49 3.17 -8.23 8.37
N VAL A 50 4.26 -7.53 8.09
CA VAL A 50 5.45 -8.05 7.43
C VAL A 50 6.62 -7.92 8.40
N ARG A 51 7.36 -9.02 8.56
CA ARG A 51 8.62 -9.06 9.32
C ARG A 51 9.72 -9.44 8.35
N ALA A 52 10.84 -8.74 8.46
CA ALA A 52 12.01 -9.02 7.66
C ALA A 52 13.27 -8.87 8.50
N ALA A 53 14.39 -9.37 7.98
CA ALA A 53 15.71 -9.04 8.51
C ALA A 53 15.91 -7.51 8.43
N ALA A 54 16.76 -6.96 9.32
CA ALA A 54 17.13 -5.55 9.32
C ALA A 54 18.10 -5.21 8.18
N VAL A 55 17.69 -5.49 6.95
CA VAL A 55 18.38 -5.19 5.69
C VAL A 55 17.34 -4.55 4.78
N ARG A 56 17.60 -3.34 4.28
CA ARG A 56 16.61 -2.54 3.52
C ARG A 56 15.98 -3.33 2.37
N GLN A 57 16.81 -3.99 1.56
CA GLN A 57 16.34 -4.81 0.45
C GLN A 57 15.46 -5.97 0.93
N ALA A 58 15.83 -6.65 2.02
CA ALA A 58 15.01 -7.73 2.56
C ALA A 58 13.65 -7.23 3.05
N VAL A 59 13.58 -6.03 3.66
CA VAL A 59 12.31 -5.38 4.04
C VAL A 59 11.47 -5.10 2.79
N LEU A 60 12.05 -4.44 1.79
CA LEU A 60 11.36 -4.05 0.56
C LEU A 60 10.89 -5.26 -0.25
N ASP A 61 11.72 -6.30 -0.37
CA ASP A 61 11.36 -7.55 -1.07
C ASP A 61 10.26 -8.30 -0.33
N SER A 62 10.27 -8.31 1.01
CA SER A 62 9.18 -8.90 1.81
C SER A 62 7.86 -8.14 1.64
N VAL A 63 7.93 -6.80 1.52
CA VAL A 63 6.76 -5.97 1.20
C VAL A 63 6.26 -6.27 -0.21
N VAL A 64 7.15 -6.39 -1.20
CA VAL A 64 6.81 -6.75 -2.59
C VAL A 64 6.07 -8.08 -2.63
N ASP A 65 6.57 -9.11 -1.95
CA ASP A 65 5.96 -10.43 -1.92
C ASP A 65 4.53 -10.37 -1.37
N VAL A 66 4.37 -9.79 -0.17
CA VAL A 66 3.06 -9.66 0.48
C VAL A 66 2.09 -8.83 -0.34
N ALA A 67 2.52 -7.67 -0.86
CA ALA A 67 1.68 -6.81 -1.67
C ALA A 67 1.27 -7.46 -3.00
N SER A 68 2.15 -8.24 -3.62
CA SER A 68 1.86 -8.90 -4.91
C SER A 68 0.91 -10.08 -4.74
N VAL A 69 1.14 -10.91 -3.72
CA VAL A 69 0.31 -12.09 -3.44
C VAL A 69 -1.10 -11.66 -3.03
N LEU A 70 -1.22 -10.77 -2.05
CA LEU A 70 -2.53 -10.24 -1.64
C LEU A 70 -3.18 -9.45 -2.76
N GLY A 71 -2.40 -8.75 -3.56
CA GLY A 71 -2.97 -7.94 -4.63
C GLY A 71 -3.62 -8.73 -5.75
N THR A 72 -3.21 -9.99 -5.94
CA THR A 72 -3.86 -10.92 -6.89
C THR A 72 -5.30 -11.23 -6.50
N SER A 73 -5.59 -11.40 -5.20
CA SER A 73 -6.95 -11.75 -4.76
C SER A 73 -7.93 -10.58 -4.95
N LEU A 74 -7.40 -9.37 -5.06
CA LEU A 74 -8.14 -8.12 -5.23
C LEU A 74 -8.20 -7.65 -6.70
N ALA A 75 -7.66 -8.45 -7.61
CA ALA A 75 -7.68 -8.21 -9.06
C ALA A 75 -8.86 -8.92 -9.76
N ASN A 76 -9.79 -9.50 -9.02
CA ASN A 76 -10.82 -10.40 -9.54
C ASN A 76 -12.11 -9.68 -9.99
N ASP A 77 -12.93 -10.40 -10.76
CA ASP A 77 -14.11 -9.92 -11.50
C ASP A 77 -15.18 -9.12 -10.73
N ASP A 78 -15.15 -9.08 -9.40
CA ASP A 78 -16.10 -8.33 -8.56
C ASP A 78 -15.60 -6.92 -8.18
N SER A 79 -14.37 -6.54 -8.58
CA SER A 79 -13.77 -5.28 -8.16
C SER A 79 -14.29 -4.07 -8.95
N VAL A 80 -14.64 -4.24 -10.22
CA VAL A 80 -15.38 -3.27 -11.07
C VAL A 80 -16.09 -4.03 -12.19
N GLY A 81 -17.28 -3.58 -12.60
CA GLY A 81 -18.05 -4.18 -13.71
C GLY A 81 -17.46 -4.01 -15.12
N ASP A 82 -16.15 -3.72 -15.24
CA ASP A 82 -15.44 -3.54 -16.50
C ASP A 82 -14.17 -4.40 -16.56
N HIS A 83 -14.34 -5.54 -17.23
CA HIS A 83 -13.38 -6.64 -17.39
C HIS A 83 -12.35 -6.41 -18.51
N THR A 84 -12.25 -5.20 -19.06
CA THR A 84 -11.30 -4.89 -20.15
C THR A 84 -9.93 -4.40 -19.66
N ILE A 85 -9.81 -4.00 -18.39
CA ILE A 85 -8.53 -3.59 -17.81
C ILE A 85 -7.93 -4.79 -17.07
N PRO A 86 -6.68 -5.19 -17.42
CA PRO A 86 -6.09 -6.45 -16.95
C PRO A 86 -6.07 -6.61 -15.43
N VAL A 87 -5.77 -5.56 -14.68
CA VAL A 87 -5.87 -5.56 -13.22
C VAL A 87 -6.12 -4.12 -12.77
N ARG A 88 -6.99 -3.93 -11.79
CA ARG A 88 -7.22 -2.61 -11.19
C ARG A 88 -7.08 -2.69 -9.68
N GLN A 89 -5.87 -2.75 -9.13
CA GLN A 89 -5.78 -2.39 -7.71
C GLN A 89 -5.93 -0.88 -7.55
N GLY A 90 -6.32 -0.47 -6.35
CA GLY A 90 -6.28 0.93 -5.96
C GLY A 90 -4.96 1.26 -5.30
N GLN A 91 -5.05 2.19 -4.36
CA GLN A 91 -3.93 2.56 -3.52
C GLN A 91 -3.55 1.43 -2.56
N ILE A 92 -2.32 1.48 -2.06
CA ILE A 92 -1.90 0.70 -0.91
C ILE A 92 -1.36 1.65 0.15
N VAL A 93 -1.59 1.29 1.40
CA VAL A 93 -0.93 1.94 2.54
C VAL A 93 0.16 1.00 3.03
N LEU A 94 1.37 1.52 3.16
CA LEU A 94 2.50 0.84 3.76
C LEU A 94 2.91 1.60 5.01
N THR A 95 2.75 0.95 6.17
CA THR A 95 3.35 1.46 7.40
C THR A 95 4.76 0.91 7.57
N ILE A 96 5.62 1.76 8.10
CA ILE A 96 7.03 1.48 8.32
C ILE A 96 7.33 1.69 9.80
N GLY A 97 7.83 0.66 10.47
CA GLY A 97 8.20 0.72 11.88
C GLY A 97 9.60 0.19 12.16
N GLY A 98 10.21 0.75 13.20
CA GLY A 98 11.63 0.62 13.55
C GLY A 98 12.27 2.00 13.69
N ALA A 99 13.59 2.05 13.86
CA ALA A 99 14.35 3.29 13.93
C ALA A 99 14.40 3.99 12.55
N SER A 100 14.35 5.33 12.51
CA SER A 100 14.29 6.07 11.24
C SER A 100 15.63 6.09 10.50
N GLU A 101 16.75 5.97 11.22
CA GLU A 101 18.11 5.98 10.66
C GLU A 101 18.35 4.78 9.74
N PHE A 102 17.52 3.73 9.87
CA PHE A 102 17.50 2.61 8.93
C PHE A 102 17.30 3.06 7.48
N TRP A 103 16.57 4.16 7.26
CA TRP A 103 16.31 4.74 5.94
C TRP A 103 17.20 5.92 5.57
N ASP A 104 18.27 6.19 6.32
CA ASP A 104 19.18 7.29 5.98
C ASP A 104 19.67 7.21 4.53
N GLY A 105 19.55 8.34 3.83
CA GLY A 105 19.89 8.45 2.41
C GLY A 105 18.82 7.93 1.44
N TRP A 106 17.64 7.51 1.93
CA TRP A 106 16.48 7.15 1.10
C TRP A 106 15.33 8.12 1.37
N SER A 107 14.74 8.66 0.31
CA SER A 107 13.46 9.35 0.35
C SER A 107 12.28 8.36 0.25
N LYS A 108 11.05 8.85 0.52
CA LYS A 108 9.83 8.10 0.19
C LYS A 108 9.76 7.75 -1.31
N ASP A 109 10.28 8.61 -2.19
CA ASP A 109 10.29 8.36 -3.63
C ASP A 109 11.27 7.25 -4.03
N ASP A 110 12.41 7.12 -3.35
CA ASP A 110 13.32 6.00 -3.56
C ASP A 110 12.67 4.67 -3.18
N VAL A 111 11.90 4.65 -2.08
CA VAL A 111 11.10 3.50 -1.67
C VAL A 111 10.04 3.17 -2.73
N ARG A 112 9.28 4.18 -3.21
CA ARG A 112 8.27 4.00 -4.27
C ARG A 112 8.91 3.48 -5.57
N ALA A 113 10.05 4.03 -5.97
CA ALA A 113 10.79 3.63 -7.16
C ALA A 113 11.30 2.18 -7.08
N TYR A 114 11.61 1.71 -5.87
CA TYR A 114 11.94 0.30 -5.65
C TYR A 114 10.70 -0.60 -5.74
N LEU A 115 9.64 -0.25 -5.03
CA LEU A 115 8.44 -1.08 -4.84
C LEU A 115 7.55 -1.15 -6.08
N HIS A 116 7.17 -0.01 -6.64
CA HIS A 116 6.17 0.10 -7.70
C HIS A 116 6.41 -0.84 -8.90
N PRO A 117 7.61 -0.87 -9.54
CA PRO A 117 7.83 -1.77 -10.67
C PRO A 117 7.91 -3.27 -10.30
N ARG A 118 7.94 -3.60 -9.00
CA ARG A 118 8.09 -4.95 -8.47
C ARG A 118 6.82 -5.50 -7.85
N ILE A 119 5.87 -4.66 -7.43
CA ILE A 119 4.55 -5.09 -6.95
C ILE A 119 3.69 -5.47 -8.18
N ARG A 120 3.82 -6.72 -8.61
CA ARG A 120 3.33 -7.18 -9.91
C ARG A 120 2.99 -8.66 -9.90
N ARG A 121 2.20 -9.11 -10.88
CA ARG A 121 1.88 -10.54 -11.07
C ARG A 121 2.02 -10.95 -12.51
N SER A 122 2.37 -12.23 -12.72
CA SER A 122 2.55 -12.76 -14.06
C SER A 122 1.20 -12.87 -14.78
N LEU A 123 1.21 -12.77 -16.11
CA LEU A 123 0.01 -13.04 -16.91
C LEU A 123 -0.50 -14.46 -16.68
N ALA A 124 0.41 -15.42 -16.47
CA ALA A 124 0.05 -16.79 -16.15
C ALA A 124 -0.76 -16.90 -14.85
N ASP A 125 -0.33 -16.21 -13.79
CA ASP A 125 -1.05 -16.22 -12.51
C ASP A 125 -2.44 -15.60 -12.64
N LEU A 126 -2.55 -14.48 -13.37
CA LEU A 126 -3.82 -13.78 -13.58
C LEU A 126 -4.80 -14.59 -14.44
N LYS A 127 -4.32 -15.23 -15.52
CA LYS A 127 -5.15 -16.11 -16.36
C LYS A 127 -5.61 -17.35 -15.60
N ARG A 128 -4.73 -17.93 -14.76
CA ARG A 128 -5.03 -19.15 -13.99
C ARG A 128 -6.21 -18.97 -13.05
N VAL A 129 -6.34 -17.79 -12.43
CA VAL A 129 -7.46 -17.45 -11.55
C VAL A 129 -8.60 -16.73 -12.27
N GLN A 130 -8.51 -16.61 -13.60
CA GLN A 130 -9.49 -15.93 -14.46
C GLN A 130 -9.70 -14.44 -14.12
N ALA A 131 -8.73 -13.79 -13.46
CA ALA A 131 -8.73 -12.34 -13.27
C ALA A 131 -8.62 -11.59 -14.61
N ILE A 132 -7.99 -12.22 -15.61
CA ILE A 132 -8.00 -11.78 -17.00
C ILE A 132 -8.44 -12.90 -17.93
N LYS A 133 -9.09 -12.52 -19.03
CA LYS A 133 -9.46 -13.45 -20.10
C LYS A 133 -8.24 -13.85 -20.94
N GLY A 134 -8.30 -15.06 -21.48
CA GLY A 134 -7.35 -15.55 -22.48
C GLY A 134 -6.76 -16.90 -22.12
N GLU A 135 -6.37 -17.65 -23.15
CA GLU A 135 -5.64 -18.91 -22.98
C GLU A 135 -4.20 -18.67 -22.54
N MET A 136 -3.63 -19.67 -21.85
CA MET A 136 -2.22 -19.65 -21.45
C MET A 136 -1.33 -19.68 -22.71
N GLN A 137 -0.34 -18.80 -22.76
CA GLN A 137 0.63 -18.69 -23.85
C GLN A 137 2.06 -18.88 -23.34
N GLU A 138 2.96 -19.31 -24.22
CA GLU A 138 4.39 -19.35 -23.91
C GLU A 138 4.90 -17.95 -23.51
N GLY A 139 5.68 -17.88 -22.44
CA GLY A 139 6.21 -16.62 -21.89
C GLY A 139 5.26 -15.85 -20.97
N ASP A 140 4.04 -16.33 -20.71
CA ASP A 140 3.12 -15.68 -19.75
C ASP A 140 3.62 -15.70 -18.30
N GLU A 141 4.53 -16.61 -17.95
CA GLU A 141 5.15 -16.68 -16.62
C GLU A 141 6.13 -15.52 -16.37
N ASP A 142 6.75 -15.00 -17.43
CA ASP A 142 7.79 -13.94 -17.38
C ASP A 142 7.25 -12.56 -17.75
N ARG A 143 5.99 -12.47 -18.18
CA ARG A 143 5.31 -11.20 -18.50
C ARG A 143 4.46 -10.77 -17.33
N TYR A 144 4.67 -9.54 -16.86
CA TYR A 144 4.05 -9.06 -15.63
C TYR A 144 3.10 -7.89 -15.88
N VAL A 145 2.04 -7.83 -15.06
CA VAL A 145 1.16 -6.69 -14.91
C VAL A 145 1.46 -6.04 -13.56
N ASN A 146 1.71 -4.74 -13.58
CA ASN A 146 1.83 -3.97 -12.36
C ASN A 146 0.46 -3.87 -11.69
N LEU A 147 0.43 -4.14 -10.40
CA LEU A 147 -0.82 -4.14 -9.66
C LEU A 147 -1.20 -2.73 -9.20
N ILE A 148 -0.21 -1.88 -8.92
CA ILE A 148 -0.42 -0.51 -8.46
C ILE A 148 -0.45 0.44 -9.66
N PRO A 149 -1.43 1.37 -9.77
CA PRO A 149 -1.54 2.23 -10.96
C PRO A 149 -0.36 3.19 -11.14
N GLU A 150 0.01 3.91 -10.07
CA GLU A 150 1.07 4.92 -10.08
C GLU A 150 1.95 4.80 -8.82
N PRO A 151 3.23 5.22 -8.84
CA PRO A 151 4.09 5.19 -7.64
C PRO A 151 3.48 5.92 -6.44
N ASP A 152 2.79 7.04 -6.68
CA ASP A 152 2.13 7.87 -5.65
C ASP A 152 0.90 7.20 -5.02
N ASP A 153 0.44 6.09 -5.60
CA ASP A 153 -0.60 5.26 -4.99
C ASP A 153 -0.07 4.34 -3.88
N ILE A 154 1.25 4.36 -3.62
CA ILE A 154 1.88 3.77 -2.44
C ILE A 154 1.98 4.85 -1.36
N LEU A 155 1.04 4.82 -0.43
CA LEU A 155 0.97 5.74 0.70
C LEU A 155 1.88 5.24 1.81
N LEU A 156 3.04 5.88 1.96
CA LEU A 156 4.06 5.53 2.94
C LEU A 156 3.84 6.32 4.23
N LEU A 157 3.69 5.62 5.35
CA LEU A 157 3.62 6.22 6.68
C LEU A 157 4.71 5.63 7.55
N TYR A 158 5.54 6.49 8.13
CA TYR A 158 6.43 6.07 9.21
C TYR A 158 5.64 6.05 10.53
N ALA A 159 5.54 4.87 11.14
CA ALA A 159 4.79 4.64 12.39
C ALA A 159 5.71 4.57 13.63
N GLY A 160 7.03 4.64 13.46
CA GLY A 160 8.00 4.62 14.57
C GLY A 160 8.24 3.24 15.17
N SER A 161 8.53 3.19 16.48
CA SER A 161 9.04 2.04 17.24
C SER A 161 10.57 1.84 17.15
N PRO A 162 11.38 2.86 17.51
CA PRO A 162 12.85 2.80 17.42
C PRO A 162 13.47 1.69 18.27
N GLU A 163 12.82 1.30 19.37
CA GLU A 163 13.29 0.25 20.28
C GLU A 163 12.97 -1.19 19.79
N ALA A 164 12.28 -1.34 18.65
CA ALA A 164 11.95 -2.66 18.14
C ALA A 164 13.21 -3.42 17.69
N SER A 165 13.37 -4.66 18.14
CA SER A 165 14.49 -5.55 17.78
C SER A 165 14.54 -5.98 16.30
N GLY A 166 13.60 -5.52 15.47
CA GLY A 166 13.55 -5.81 14.04
C GLY A 166 12.56 -4.90 13.33
N TYR A 167 12.75 -4.77 12.02
CA TYR A 167 11.94 -3.89 11.19
C TYR A 167 10.55 -4.48 10.94
N ARG A 168 9.51 -3.68 11.11
CA ARG A 168 8.11 -4.13 11.00
C ARG A 168 7.39 -3.25 10.00
N CYS A 169 6.71 -3.86 9.06
CA CYS A 169 5.85 -3.14 8.14
C CYS A 169 4.42 -3.67 8.22
N ALA A 170 3.45 -2.91 7.75
CA ALA A 170 2.15 -3.43 7.42
C ALA A 170 1.76 -3.03 6.00
N VAL A 171 1.38 -4.02 5.19
CA VAL A 171 0.80 -3.80 3.87
C VAL A 171 -0.71 -3.81 4.00
N ILE A 172 -1.37 -2.75 3.50
CA ILE A 172 -2.81 -2.57 3.58
C ILE A 172 -3.31 -2.20 2.18
N HIS A 173 -4.09 -3.08 1.55
CA HIS A 173 -4.67 -2.80 0.23
C HIS A 173 -6.00 -2.05 0.32
N SER A 174 -6.29 -1.25 -0.70
CA SER A 174 -7.63 -0.70 -0.93
C SER A 174 -8.68 -1.81 -1.09
N GLU A 175 -9.90 -1.57 -0.62
CA GLU A 175 -11.02 -2.50 -0.86
C GLU A 175 -11.44 -2.55 -2.33
N LEU A 176 -11.30 -1.43 -3.04
CA LEU A 176 -11.73 -1.25 -4.43
C LEU A 176 -10.65 -0.57 -5.27
N PRO A 177 -10.76 -0.60 -6.61
CA PRO A 177 -9.82 0.07 -7.50
C PRO A 177 -9.80 1.60 -7.34
N LYS A 178 -8.70 2.25 -7.74
CA LYS A 178 -8.49 3.71 -7.61
C LYS A 178 -9.65 4.55 -8.18
N VAL A 179 -10.21 4.12 -9.31
CA VAL A 179 -11.33 4.81 -9.99
C VAL A 179 -12.63 4.81 -9.16
N ALA A 180 -12.77 3.89 -8.21
CA ALA A 180 -13.94 3.75 -7.35
C ALA A 180 -13.66 4.17 -5.90
N SER A 181 -12.41 4.04 -5.45
CA SER A 181 -12.00 4.32 -4.07
C SER A 181 -10.57 4.85 -4.02
N ALA A 182 -10.40 6.00 -3.39
CA ALA A 182 -9.09 6.61 -3.13
C ALA A 182 -9.09 7.21 -1.71
N ALA A 183 -7.90 7.28 -1.11
CA ALA A 183 -7.68 7.94 0.16
C ALA A 183 -8.00 9.43 0.07
N VAL A 184 -8.70 9.96 1.07
CA VAL A 184 -9.06 11.38 1.15
C VAL A 184 -8.48 11.97 2.42
N THR A 185 -7.68 13.02 2.26
CA THR A 185 -7.08 13.78 3.37
C THR A 185 -7.87 15.06 3.62
N ARG A 186 -8.21 15.31 4.89
CA ARG A 186 -8.90 16.54 5.32
C ARG A 186 -8.22 17.12 6.56
N GLU A 187 -8.15 18.45 6.60
CA GLU A 187 -7.78 19.18 7.81
C GLU A 187 -8.76 18.89 8.95
N VAL A 188 -8.23 18.66 10.14
CA VAL A 188 -9.01 18.56 11.38
C VAL A 188 -9.15 19.95 11.96
N ARG A 189 -10.39 20.42 12.06
CA ARG A 189 -10.72 21.67 12.74
C ARG A 189 -11.41 21.33 14.04
N VAL A 190 -10.70 21.52 15.15
CA VAL A 190 -11.29 21.38 16.48
C VAL A 190 -12.02 22.68 16.80
N PRO A 191 -13.33 22.66 17.11
CA PRO A 191 -14.01 23.85 17.60
C PRO A 191 -13.31 24.39 18.85
N PRO A 192 -13.36 25.71 19.11
CA PRO A 192 -12.95 26.23 20.40
C PRO A 192 -13.71 25.48 21.51
N LEU A 193 -12.98 25.06 22.55
CA LEU A 193 -13.56 24.44 23.75
C LEU A 193 -14.49 25.39 24.49
#